data_AF-A3DLH4-F1
#
_entry.id   AF-A3DLH4-F1
#
_cell.length_a   1.000
_cell.length_b   1.000
_cell.length_c   1.000
_cell.angle_alpha   90.00
_cell.angle_beta   90.00
_cell.angle_gamma   90.00
#
_symmetry.space_group_name_H-M   'P 1'
#
loop_
_entity.id
_entity.type
_entity.pdbx_description
1 polymer ?
#
loop_
_entity_poly.entity_id
_entity_poly.type
_entity_poly.pdbx_seq_one_letter_code
_entity_poly.pdbx_strand_id
1 'polypeptide(L)'
;MKHKIKLEITVNNDSMQCIAEYHPRGYMRAKNDHLDISPECKILNTLYMLAKKRGVSLKCLNRNNCVSIIVPEINYEAILCVQDYRVKCRDKVYLMITRRGNLYIPVKLIKA
;
A
#
# COMPACT_ATOMS: atom_id res chain seq x y z
N MET A 1 -5.68 -7.62 15.82
CA MET A 1 -7.02 -7.66 15.17
C MET A 1 -6.90 -6.98 13.82
N LYS A 2 -7.46 -7.53 12.74
CA LYS A 2 -7.56 -6.80 11.47
C LYS A 2 -8.64 -5.73 11.58
N HIS A 3 -8.44 -4.59 10.93
CA HIS A 3 -9.46 -3.55 10.85
C HIS A 3 -9.44 -2.88 9.48
N LYS A 4 -10.62 -2.45 9.03
CA LYS A 4 -10.77 -1.70 7.78
C LYS A 4 -10.30 -0.27 8.00
N ILE A 5 -9.52 0.25 7.07
CA ILE A 5 -9.00 1.62 7.12
C ILE A 5 -9.27 2.31 5.80
N LYS A 6 -9.62 3.60 5.89
CA LYS A 6 -9.77 4.49 4.74
C LYS A 6 -8.41 5.02 4.31
N LEU A 7 -8.16 4.92 3.02
CA LEU A 7 -6.97 5.40 2.35
C LEU A 7 -7.38 6.49 1.38
N GLU A 8 -6.63 7.58 1.34
CA GLU A 8 -6.61 8.48 0.20
C GLU A 8 -5.38 8.13 -0.65
N ILE A 9 -5.61 7.87 -1.93
CA ILE A 9 -4.55 7.48 -2.86
C ILE A 9 -4.50 8.49 -3.98
N THR A 10 -3.32 9.04 -4.23
CA THR A 10 -3.07 10.00 -5.30
C THR A 10 -2.08 9.42 -6.31
N VAL A 11 -2.43 9.48 -7.59
CA VAL A 11 -1.58 9.08 -8.72
C VAL A 11 -1.74 10.13 -9.81
N ASN A 12 -0.66 10.74 -10.30
CA ASN A 12 -0.71 11.72 -11.41
C ASN A 12 -1.74 12.86 -11.22
N ASN A 13 -1.91 13.36 -10.00
CA ASN A 13 -2.91 14.36 -9.58
C ASN A 13 -4.37 13.87 -9.48
N ASP A 14 -4.66 12.63 -9.86
CA ASP A 14 -5.96 12.01 -9.57
C ASP A 14 -5.95 11.45 -8.16
N SER A 15 -7.03 11.68 -7.41
CA SER A 15 -7.20 11.15 -6.05
C SER A 15 -8.40 10.22 -5.97
N MET A 16 -8.27 9.09 -5.28
CA MET A 16 -9.37 8.16 -5.02
C MET A 16 -9.33 7.70 -3.55
N GLN A 17 -10.50 7.65 -2.92
CA GLN A 17 -10.66 7.00 -1.63
C GLN A 17 -10.81 5.49 -1.80
N CYS A 18 -10.01 4.73 -1.06
CA CYS A 18 -10.02 3.28 -1.08
C CYS A 18 -10.13 2.72 0.35
N ILE A 19 -10.53 1.46 0.45
CA ILE A 19 -10.55 0.73 1.72
C ILE A 19 -9.48 -0.34 1.68
N ALA A 20 -8.71 -0.45 2.75
CA ALA A 20 -7.78 -1.55 2.98
C ALA A 20 -8.09 -2.28 4.28
N GLU A 21 -7.74 -3.56 4.32
CA GLU A 21 -7.60 -4.29 5.58
C GLU A 21 -6.18 -4.08 6.10
N TYR A 22 -6.05 -3.61 7.34
CA TYR A 22 -4.75 -3.56 8.01
C TYR A 22 -4.54 -4.80 8.86
N HIS A 23 -3.33 -5.36 8.74
CA HIS A 23 -2.90 -6.55 9.44
C HIS A 23 -1.61 -6.25 10.20
N PRO A 24 -1.66 -6.17 11.54
CA PRO A 24 -0.44 -6.01 12.34
C PRO A 24 0.40 -7.29 12.30
N ARG A 25 1.71 -7.14 12.48
CA ARG A 25 2.68 -8.24 12.61
C ARG A 25 2.19 -9.25 13.66
N GLY A 26 2.35 -10.53 13.35
CA GLY A 26 1.91 -11.64 14.18
C GLY A 26 0.44 -12.03 13.97
N TYR A 27 -0.42 -11.14 13.46
CA TYR A 27 -1.79 -11.51 13.11
C TYR A 27 -1.79 -12.47 11.92
N MET A 28 -2.42 -13.65 12.09
CA MET A 28 -2.42 -14.72 11.08
C MET A 28 -1.02 -15.08 10.55
N ARG A 29 0.01 -15.04 11.41
CA ARG A 29 1.42 -15.28 11.06
C ARG A 29 2.01 -14.26 10.07
N ALA A 30 1.43 -13.06 9.98
CA ALA A 30 2.00 -11.96 9.21
C ALA A 30 3.41 -11.63 9.71
N LYS A 31 4.39 -11.66 8.80
CA LYS A 31 5.79 -11.34 9.12
C LYS A 31 6.01 -9.86 9.37
N ASN A 32 5.20 -9.01 8.72
CA ASN A 32 5.25 -7.55 8.83
C ASN A 32 3.83 -6.98 8.96
N ASP A 33 3.75 -5.78 9.54
CA ASP A 33 2.59 -4.90 9.40
C ASP A 33 2.35 -4.64 7.90
N HIS A 34 1.10 -4.68 7.46
CA HIS A 34 0.77 -4.46 6.05
C HIS A 34 -0.69 -4.02 5.85
N LEU A 35 -0.92 -3.45 4.68
CA LEU A 35 -2.23 -3.20 4.10
C LEU A 35 -2.51 -4.23 3.01
N ASP A 36 -3.72 -4.76 3.03
CA ASP A 36 -4.33 -5.52 1.94
C ASP A 36 -5.38 -4.63 1.27
N ILE A 37 -5.07 -4.12 0.07
CA ILE A 37 -5.97 -3.25 -0.69
C ILE A 37 -6.77 -4.12 -1.68
N SER A 38 -8.06 -3.83 -1.86
CA SER A 38 -8.93 -4.54 -2.83
C SER A 38 -8.72 -4.04 -4.26
N PRO A 39 -8.78 -4.91 -5.29
CA PRO A 39 -8.67 -4.51 -6.71
C PRO A 39 -9.76 -3.54 -7.16
N GLU A 40 -10.81 -3.34 -6.36
CA GLU A 40 -11.81 -2.27 -6.56
C GLU A 40 -11.19 -0.86 -6.51
N CYS A 41 -10.03 -0.70 -5.86
CA CYS A 41 -9.23 0.51 -5.87
C CYS A 41 -8.50 0.68 -7.23
N LYS A 42 -9.26 1.00 -8.28
CA LYS A 42 -8.80 1.02 -9.67
C LYS A 42 -7.61 1.94 -9.94
N ILE A 43 -7.44 3.00 -9.13
CA ILE A 43 -6.31 3.93 -9.27
C ILE A 43 -4.94 3.23 -9.08
N LEU A 44 -4.91 2.09 -8.38
CA LEU A 44 -3.71 1.28 -8.18
C LEU A 44 -3.50 0.18 -9.24
N ASN A 45 -4.29 0.13 -10.32
CA ASN A 45 -4.24 -0.97 -11.30
C ASN A 45 -2.81 -1.24 -11.82
N THR A 46 -2.01 -0.18 -12.03
CA THR A 46 -0.59 -0.32 -12.40
C THR A 46 0.19 -1.15 -11.38
N LEU A 47 0.06 -0.86 -10.09
CA LEU A 47 0.72 -1.64 -9.04
C LEU A 47 0.20 -3.08 -8.97
N TYR A 48 -1.10 -3.31 -9.18
CA TYR A 48 -1.66 -4.66 -9.26
C TYR A 48 -1.00 -5.47 -10.39
N MET A 49 -0.92 -4.88 -11.59
CA MET A 49 -0.34 -5.54 -12.75
C MET A 49 1.13 -5.87 -12.56
N LEU A 50 1.89 -4.98 -11.91
CA LEU A 50 3.29 -5.22 -11.56
C LEU A 50 3.43 -6.34 -10.51
N ALA A 51 2.62 -6.29 -9.45
CA ALA A 51 2.66 -7.27 -8.36
C ALA A 51 2.22 -8.68 -8.80
N LYS A 52 1.27 -8.78 -9.74
CA LYS A 52 0.69 -10.07 -10.19
C LYS A 52 1.70 -10.98 -10.88
N LYS A 53 2.71 -10.45 -11.58
CA LYS A 53 3.62 -11.26 -12.40
C LYS A 53 4.62 -12.07 -11.56
N ARG A 54 5.31 -11.46 -10.60
CA ARG A 54 6.35 -12.11 -9.77
C ARG A 54 6.50 -11.53 -8.36
N GLY A 55 5.57 -10.66 -7.94
CA GLY A 55 5.84 -9.64 -6.92
C GLY A 55 6.97 -8.70 -7.34
N VAL A 56 7.01 -7.50 -6.76
CA VAL A 56 7.98 -6.48 -7.18
C VAL A 56 8.50 -5.72 -5.97
N SER A 57 9.82 -5.52 -5.90
CA SER A 57 10.43 -4.64 -4.91
C SER A 57 10.47 -3.23 -5.48
N LEU A 58 9.69 -2.31 -4.91
CA LEU A 58 9.62 -0.93 -5.34
C LEU A 58 10.22 0.00 -4.29
N LYS A 59 10.69 1.16 -4.75
CA LYS A 59 11.13 2.24 -3.87
C LYS A 59 9.92 2.77 -3.11
N CYS A 60 10.09 2.98 -1.81
CA CYS A 60 9.10 3.64 -0.98
C CYS A 60 9.71 4.79 -0.21
N LEU A 61 9.03 5.94 -0.21
CA LEU A 61 9.47 7.14 0.49
C LEU A 61 8.43 7.55 1.52
N ASN A 62 8.90 7.90 2.71
CA ASN A 62 8.06 8.50 3.73
C ASN A 62 7.81 9.98 3.36
N ARG A 63 6.55 10.36 3.17
CA ARG A 63 6.08 11.73 3.01
C ARG A 63 5.35 12.15 4.30
N ASN A 64 5.15 13.43 4.54
CA ASN A 64 4.49 13.89 5.77
C ASN A 64 3.14 13.17 5.98
N ASN A 65 3.08 12.25 6.95
CA ASN A 65 1.97 11.34 7.25
C ASN A 65 1.53 10.36 6.15
N CYS A 66 2.21 10.30 5.01
CA CYS A 66 1.88 9.46 3.85
C CYS A 66 3.10 8.65 3.38
N VAL A 67 2.91 7.71 2.46
CA VAL A 67 4.01 7.01 1.79
C VAL A 67 3.85 7.08 0.28
N SER A 68 4.96 7.31 -0.42
CA SER A 68 5.03 7.21 -1.88
C SER A 68 5.60 5.87 -2.29
N ILE A 69 4.92 5.15 -3.18
CA ILE A 69 5.44 3.97 -3.88
C ILE A 69 5.79 4.40 -5.30
N ILE A 70 7.05 4.22 -5.68
CA ILE A 70 7.60 4.76 -6.93
C ILE A 70 8.04 3.61 -7.84
N VAL A 71 7.63 3.69 -9.10
CA VAL A 71 8.08 2.83 -10.21
C VAL A 71 8.79 3.73 -11.23
N PRO A 72 10.12 3.94 -11.10
CA PRO A 72 10.86 4.89 -11.92
C PRO A 72 10.78 4.58 -13.42
N GLU A 73 10.73 3.31 -13.79
CA GLU A 73 10.81 2.84 -15.18
C GLU A 73 9.63 3.31 -16.05
N ILE A 74 8.51 3.67 -15.42
CA ILE A 74 7.29 4.15 -16.09
C ILE A 74 6.83 5.50 -15.55
N ASN A 75 7.70 6.22 -14.84
CA ASN A 75 7.40 7.51 -14.20
C ASN A 75 6.09 7.49 -13.40
N TYR A 76 5.91 6.47 -12.55
CA TYR A 76 4.70 6.29 -11.74
C TYR A 76 5.01 6.50 -10.27
N GLU A 77 4.22 7.35 -9.60
CA GLU A 77 4.22 7.52 -8.14
C GLU A 77 2.79 7.40 -7.64
N ALA A 78 2.57 6.46 -6.70
CA ALA A 78 1.34 6.39 -5.91
C ALA A 78 1.64 6.91 -4.51
N ILE A 79 0.93 7.94 -4.09
CA ILE A 79 0.97 8.47 -2.72
C ILE A 79 -0.20 7.90 -1.96
N LEU A 80 0.07 7.26 -0.83
CA LEU A 80 -0.92 6.63 0.04
C LEU A 80 -0.93 7.35 1.38
N CYS A 81 -2.06 7.97 1.71
CA CYS A 81 -2.33 8.60 2.99
C CYS A 81 -3.39 7.77 3.73
N VAL A 82 -3.17 7.55 5.03
CA VAL A 82 -4.08 6.76 5.87
C VAL A 82 -4.83 7.72 6.79
N GLN A 83 -6.15 7.73 6.74
CA GLN A 83 -6.94 8.61 7.61
C GLN A 83 -6.66 8.26 9.09
N ASP A 84 -6.43 9.28 9.94
CA ASP A 84 -6.17 9.16 11.39
C ASP A 84 -4.85 8.48 11.79
N TYR A 85 -3.98 8.14 10.82
CA TYR A 85 -2.69 7.53 11.08
C TYR A 85 -1.57 8.19 10.30
N ARG A 86 -0.38 8.25 10.90
CA ARG A 86 0.85 8.40 10.13
C ARG A 86 1.24 7.04 9.59
N VAL A 87 1.42 6.95 8.28
CA VAL A 87 1.93 5.73 7.64
C VAL A 87 3.43 5.86 7.36
N LYS A 88 4.17 4.78 7.61
CA LYS A 88 5.59 4.68 7.29
C LYS A 88 5.91 3.41 6.52
N CYS A 89 6.90 3.48 5.65
CA CYS A 89 7.49 2.32 4.99
C CYS A 89 9.00 2.29 5.19
N ARG A 90 9.58 1.13 4.87
CA ARG A 90 11.03 1.02 4.64
C ARG A 90 11.35 1.60 3.26
N ASP A 91 12.62 1.92 2.99
CA ASP A 91 13.06 2.51 1.70
C ASP A 91 12.69 1.66 0.48
N LYS A 92 12.48 0.36 0.68
CA LYS A 92 11.93 -0.56 -0.31
C LYS A 92 10.78 -1.37 0.28
N VAL A 93 9.75 -1.59 -0.52
CA VAL A 93 8.60 -2.44 -0.20
C VAL A 93 8.46 -3.52 -1.26
N TYR A 94 8.23 -4.76 -0.83
CA TYR A 94 7.91 -5.85 -1.74
C TYR A 94 6.40 -5.96 -1.87
N LEU A 95 5.88 -5.60 -3.04
CA LEU A 95 4.47 -5.71 -3.37
C LEU A 95 4.19 -7.11 -3.93
N MET A 96 3.07 -7.69 -3.53
CA MET A 96 2.60 -8.96 -4.07
C MET A 96 1.07 -9.01 -4.05
N ILE A 97 0.50 -9.93 -4.81
CA ILE A 97 -0.93 -10.23 -4.74
C ILE A 97 -1.15 -11.34 -3.72
N THR A 98 -2.06 -11.11 -2.76
CA THR A 98 -2.43 -12.12 -1.78
C THR A 98 -3.27 -13.22 -2.42
N ARG A 99 -3.46 -14.35 -1.73
CA ARG A 99 -4.32 -15.44 -2.21
C ARG A 99 -5.78 -15.00 -2.48
N ARG A 100 -6.20 -13.87 -1.89
CA ARG A 100 -7.54 -13.29 -2.06
C ARG A 100 -7.61 -12.27 -3.21
N GLY A 101 -6.50 -12.04 -3.91
CA GLY A 101 -6.44 -11.05 -4.98
C GLY A 101 -6.16 -9.62 -4.51
N ASN A 102 -5.89 -9.40 -3.23
CA ASN A 102 -5.58 -8.08 -2.69
C ASN A 102 -4.12 -7.69 -2.99
N LEU A 103 -3.86 -6.39 -3.12
CA LEU A 103 -2.50 -5.86 -3.18
C LEU A 103 -1.95 -5.75 -1.76
N TYR A 104 -0.92 -6.55 -1.48
CA TYR A 104 -0.16 -6.50 -0.23
C TYR A 104 0.86 -5.37 -0.28
N ILE A 105 0.79 -4.45 0.67
CA ILE A 105 1.75 -3.35 0.84
C ILE A 105 2.27 -3.34 2.28
N PRO A 106 3.55 -3.69 2.52
CA PRO A 106 4.13 -3.66 3.85
C PRO A 106 4.35 -2.22 4.32
N VAL A 107 3.67 -1.83 5.41
CA VAL A 107 3.74 -0.50 6.00
C VAL A 107 3.53 -0.58 7.52
N LYS A 108 4.00 0.42 8.25
CA LYS A 108 3.72 0.61 9.67
C LYS A 108 2.74 1.77 9.85
N LEU A 109 1.70 1.54 10.67
CA LEU A 109 0.79 2.60 11.09
C LEU A 109 1.17 3.11 12.49
N ILE A 110 1.15 4.42 12.66
CA ILE A 110 1.40 5.11 13.93
C ILE A 110 0.20 6.02 14.16
N LYS A 111 -0.50 5.87 15.29
CA LYS A 111 -1.65 6.71 15.62
C LYS A 111 -1.20 8.17 15.68
N ALA A 112 -1.93 9.05 14.98
CA ALA A 112 -1.61 10.47 14.86
C ALA A 112 -1.77 11.22 16.19
#